data_AF-A0A811MQB1-F1
#
_entry.id   AF-A0A811MQB1-F1
#
_cell.length_a   1.000
_cell.length_b   1.000
_cell.length_c   1.000
_cell.angle_alpha   90.00
_cell.angle_beta   90.00
_cell.angle_gamma   90.00
#
_symmetry.space_group_name_H-M   'P 1'
#
loop_
_entity.id
_entity.type
_entity.pdbx_description
1 polymer ?
#
loop_
_entity_poly.entity_id
_entity_poly.type
_entity_poly.pdbx_seq_one_letter_code
_entity_poly.pdbx_strand_id
1 'polypeptide(L)'
;MALNERLNKFKQQQERCQNILSSIFASQASISTPKLVPGIQPVNAPLAPVKPLHPIKFSNDMERLQHINSVRKSAVGVQIKLVIELLYKTRQSFTAKQVNEATYVDIHGNKAVFDSLRNNPKVLFDGTRFSYKPKHVLTGRDELLGLIKKHEFGLPVEDIKDAYPSVLEDLQALKASGDVWWLSSANSQGDMAYFNDPKYKITVDNDLKELFQKT
;
A
#
# COMPACT_ATOMS: atom_id res chain seq x y z
N MET A 1 38.89 -43.70 -4.67
CA MET A 1 39.63 -42.58 -5.28
C MET A 1 38.75 -41.42 -5.78
N ALA A 2 37.45 -41.60 -6.07
CA ALA A 2 36.58 -40.56 -6.65
C ALA A 2 36.29 -39.33 -5.75
N LEU A 3 36.33 -39.46 -4.41
CA LEU A 3 36.04 -38.35 -3.50
C LEU A 3 37.17 -37.30 -3.46
N ASN A 4 38.41 -37.77 -3.48
CA ASN A 4 39.58 -36.88 -3.47
C ASN A 4 39.69 -36.09 -4.77
N GLU A 5 39.30 -36.71 -5.89
CA GLU A 5 39.25 -36.05 -7.20
C GLU A 5 38.16 -34.96 -7.25
N ARG A 6 36.99 -35.20 -6.66
CA ARG A 6 35.93 -34.18 -6.52
C ARG A 6 36.37 -33.01 -5.64
N LEU A 7 37.08 -33.29 -4.54
CA LEU A 7 37.58 -32.26 -3.64
C LEU A 7 38.64 -31.38 -4.32
N ASN A 8 39.54 -31.97 -5.11
CA ASN A 8 40.52 -31.23 -5.88
C ASN A 8 39.87 -30.37 -6.97
N LYS A 9 38.85 -30.89 -7.68
CA LYS A 9 38.10 -30.09 -8.68
C LYS A 9 37.39 -28.90 -8.02
N PHE A 10 36.81 -29.10 -6.83
CA PHE A 10 36.17 -28.03 -6.08
C PHE A 10 37.17 -26.94 -5.64
N LYS A 11 38.32 -27.33 -5.07
CA LYS A 11 39.39 -26.39 -4.71
C LYS A 11 39.93 -25.63 -5.92
N GLN A 12 40.19 -26.34 -7.02
CA GLN A 12 40.66 -25.72 -8.25
C GLN A 12 39.64 -24.72 -8.82
N GLN A 13 38.34 -25.01 -8.70
CA GLN A 13 37.31 -24.07 -9.11
C GLN A 13 37.24 -22.84 -8.19
N GLN A 14 37.44 -23.02 -6.89
CA GLN A 14 37.52 -21.91 -5.93
C GLN A 14 38.72 -20.98 -6.23
N GLU A 15 39.89 -21.54 -6.52
CA GLU A 15 41.09 -20.78 -6.90
C GLU A 15 40.90 -20.01 -8.21
N ARG A 16 40.27 -20.63 -9.22
CA ARG A 16 39.95 -19.95 -10.49
C ARG A 16 39.03 -18.76 -10.27
N CYS A 17 38.00 -18.89 -9.44
CA CYS A 17 37.09 -17.79 -9.13
C CYS A 17 37.84 -16.64 -8.42
N GLN A 18 38.73 -16.96 -7.47
CA GLN A 18 39.51 -15.91 -6.80
C GLN A 18 40.52 -15.22 -7.72
N ASN A 19 41.19 -15.97 -8.61
CA ASN A 19 42.11 -15.37 -9.58
C ASN A 19 41.39 -14.44 -10.57
N ILE A 20 40.19 -14.80 -11.01
CA ILE A 20 39.37 -13.94 -11.87
C ILE A 20 39.01 -12.66 -11.13
N LEU A 21 38.55 -12.75 -9.88
CA LEU A 21 38.24 -11.57 -9.06
C LEU A 21 39.48 -10.67 -8.87
N SER A 22 40.62 -11.23 -8.49
CA SER A 22 41.88 -10.49 -8.33
C SER A 22 42.34 -9.82 -9.62
N SER A 23 42.17 -10.47 -10.78
CA SER A 23 42.50 -9.87 -12.08
C SER A 23 41.58 -8.68 -12.42
N ILE A 24 40.29 -8.78 -12.08
CA ILE A 24 39.31 -7.71 -12.27
C ILE A 24 39.63 -6.52 -11.35
N PHE A 25 39.97 -6.77 -10.09
CA PHE A 25 40.39 -5.72 -9.15
C PHE A 25 41.72 -5.07 -9.55
N ALA A 26 42.70 -5.85 -10.04
CA ALA A 26 43.96 -5.31 -10.55
C ALA A 26 43.75 -4.44 -11.79
N SER A 27 42.83 -4.81 -12.69
CA SER A 27 42.47 -4.00 -13.87
C SER A 27 41.68 -2.73 -13.54
N GLN A 28 41.06 -2.62 -12.36
CA GLN A 28 40.42 -1.38 -11.88
C GLN A 28 41.41 -0.37 -11.25
N ALA A 29 42.59 -0.82 -10.83
CA ALA A 29 43.62 0.06 -10.24
C ALA A 29 44.45 0.84 -11.29
N SER A 30 44.18 0.65 -12.58
CA SER A 30 44.82 1.39 -13.68
C SER A 30 43.76 2.10 -14.51
N ILE A 31 43.15 3.15 -13.96
CA ILE A 31 42.47 4.14 -14.80
C ILE A 31 43.56 4.92 -15.54
N SER A 32 43.93 4.40 -16.71
CA SER A 32 44.56 5.17 -17.77
C SER A 32 43.65 5.08 -18.97
N THR A 33 43.06 6.21 -19.34
CA THR A 33 42.24 6.46 -20.53
C THR A 33 42.62 5.58 -21.73
N PRO A 34 41.69 4.86 -22.39
CA PRO A 34 42.02 4.23 -23.66
C PRO A 34 42.02 5.28 -24.77
N LYS A 35 43.22 5.55 -25.31
CA LYS A 35 43.41 6.19 -26.62
C LYS A 35 42.82 5.29 -27.71
N LEU A 36 41.95 5.87 -28.52
CA LEU A 36 41.48 5.37 -29.81
C LEU A 36 42.65 5.04 -30.75
N VAL A 37 42.65 3.85 -31.36
CA VAL A 37 43.27 3.59 -32.68
C VAL A 37 42.37 2.61 -33.46
N PRO A 38 42.12 2.81 -34.77
CA PRO A 38 40.99 2.23 -35.50
C PRO A 38 41.34 0.97 -36.30
N GLY A 39 40.37 0.06 -36.49
CA GLY A 39 40.53 -1.05 -37.42
C GLY A 39 39.32 -1.96 -37.55
N ILE A 40 38.64 -1.83 -38.69
CA ILE A 40 37.73 -2.79 -39.36
C ILE A 40 36.27 -2.81 -38.86
N GLN A 41 35.40 -2.09 -39.59
CA GLN A 41 33.93 -2.23 -39.55
C GLN A 41 33.46 -3.24 -40.62
N PRO A 42 32.47 -4.10 -40.35
CA PRO A 42 31.54 -4.58 -41.37
C PRO A 42 30.43 -3.55 -41.60
N VAL A 43 30.19 -3.27 -42.87
CA VAL A 43 29.20 -2.34 -43.42
C VAL A 43 27.76 -2.89 -43.26
N ASN A 44 26.85 -2.01 -42.85
CA ASN A 44 25.37 -2.10 -42.86
C ASN A 44 24.63 -2.63 -41.60
N ALA A 45 24.36 -1.72 -40.65
CA ALA A 45 23.12 -1.71 -39.86
C ALA A 45 22.82 -0.28 -39.36
N PRO A 46 21.54 0.21 -39.35
CA PRO A 46 21.22 1.56 -38.90
C PRO A 46 21.46 1.75 -37.39
N LEU A 47 22.28 2.74 -37.03
CA LEU A 47 22.55 3.14 -35.65
C LEU A 47 21.34 3.86 -35.04
N ALA A 48 20.55 3.15 -34.23
CA ALA A 48 19.64 3.77 -33.28
C ALA A 48 20.45 4.39 -32.12
N PRO A 49 20.07 5.56 -31.57
CA PRO A 49 20.81 6.18 -30.47
C PRO A 49 20.75 5.29 -29.24
N VAL A 50 21.91 4.73 -28.84
CA VAL A 50 22.05 3.97 -27.61
C VAL A 50 21.86 4.93 -26.43
N LYS A 51 20.71 4.79 -25.78
CA LYS A 51 20.38 5.48 -24.52
C LYS A 51 21.48 5.15 -23.49
N PRO A 52 22.12 6.13 -22.83
CA PRO A 52 23.19 5.85 -21.89
C PRO A 52 22.67 4.98 -20.74
N LEU A 53 23.24 3.78 -20.62
CA LEU A 53 23.00 2.89 -19.50
C LEU A 53 23.59 3.55 -18.25
N HIS A 54 22.70 4.05 -17.39
CA HIS A 54 23.07 4.62 -16.11
C HIS A 54 23.81 3.57 -15.26
N PRO A 55 24.89 3.95 -14.54
CA PRO A 55 25.61 3.03 -13.66
C PRO A 55 24.67 2.43 -12.60
N ILE A 56 24.44 1.12 -12.68
CA ILE A 56 23.59 0.39 -11.73
C ILE A 56 24.36 0.28 -10.41
N LYS A 57 23.91 1.04 -9.41
CA LYS A 57 24.41 0.95 -8.03
C LYS A 57 23.89 -0.35 -7.40
N PHE A 58 24.65 -1.43 -7.52
CA PHE A 58 24.35 -2.79 -7.03
C PHE A 58 23.84 -2.89 -5.57
N SER A 59 24.19 -1.93 -4.70
CA SER A 59 23.74 -1.93 -3.30
C SER A 59 22.23 -1.84 -3.16
N ASN A 60 21.56 -1.03 -4.01
CA ASN A 60 20.13 -0.80 -3.92
C ASN A 60 19.31 -2.00 -4.44
N ASP A 61 19.87 -2.76 -5.39
CA ASP A 61 19.18 -3.91 -5.97
C ASP A 61 19.12 -5.08 -5.00
N MET A 62 20.17 -5.29 -4.19
CA MET A 62 20.17 -6.36 -3.19
C MET A 62 19.13 -6.13 -2.10
N GLU A 63 19.04 -4.91 -1.57
CA GLU A 63 18.05 -4.54 -0.55
C GLU A 63 16.63 -4.66 -1.08
N ARG A 64 16.37 -4.19 -2.31
CA ARG A 64 15.07 -4.33 -2.96
C ARG A 64 14.67 -5.79 -3.14
N LEU A 65 15.58 -6.64 -3.62
CA LEU A 65 15.33 -8.06 -3.80
C LEU A 65 15.07 -8.78 -2.47
N GLN A 66 15.79 -8.42 -1.40
CA GLN A 66 15.54 -8.94 -0.07
C GLN A 66 14.15 -8.54 0.45
N HIS A 67 13.75 -7.28 0.25
CA HIS A 67 12.42 -6.80 0.63
C HIS A 67 11.31 -7.55 -0.13
N ILE A 68 11.46 -7.72 -1.45
CA ILE A 68 10.53 -8.52 -2.27
C ILE A 68 10.41 -9.94 -1.73
N ASN A 69 11.54 -10.58 -1.44
CA ASN A 69 11.56 -11.95 -0.94
C ASN A 69 10.88 -12.05 0.43
N SER A 70 11.14 -11.08 1.32
CA SER A 70 10.51 -10.97 2.63
C SER A 70 8.99 -10.87 2.52
N VAL A 71 8.48 -9.98 1.66
CA VAL A 71 7.03 -9.85 1.44
C VAL A 71 6.42 -11.12 0.88
N ARG A 72 7.05 -11.75 -0.13
CA ARG A 72 6.51 -12.96 -0.76
C ARG A 72 6.51 -14.19 0.15
N LYS A 73 7.47 -14.28 1.06
CA LYS A 73 7.53 -15.32 2.09
C LYS A 73 6.69 -15.02 3.33
N SER A 74 6.17 -13.80 3.46
CA SER A 74 5.32 -13.43 4.59
C SER A 74 4.02 -14.23 4.58
N ALA A 75 3.39 -14.36 5.75
CA ALA A 75 2.12 -15.06 5.87
C ALA A 75 1.05 -14.45 4.96
N VAL A 76 0.13 -15.28 4.46
CA VAL A 76 -0.96 -14.86 3.56
C VAL A 76 -1.74 -13.67 4.11
N GLY A 77 -2.04 -13.66 5.42
CA GLY A 77 -2.72 -12.54 6.09
C GLY A 77 -1.96 -11.21 6.02
N VAL A 78 -0.62 -11.24 6.08
CA VAL A 78 0.22 -10.04 5.95
C VAL A 78 0.16 -9.50 4.53
N GLN A 79 0.26 -10.38 3.53
CA GLN A 79 0.13 -10.00 2.12
C GLN A 79 -1.24 -9.38 1.83
N ILE A 80 -2.32 -9.99 2.33
CA ILE A 80 -3.69 -9.45 2.18
C ILE A 80 -3.80 -8.06 2.81
N LYS A 81 -3.27 -7.87 4.03
CA LYS A 81 -3.30 -6.58 4.71
C LYS A 81 -2.60 -5.49 3.89
N LEU A 82 -1.42 -5.77 3.32
CA LEU A 82 -0.68 -4.83 2.47
C LEU A 82 -1.50 -4.42 1.24
N VAL A 83 -2.16 -5.37 0.59
CA VAL A 83 -3.01 -5.08 -0.56
C VAL A 83 -4.20 -4.23 -0.16
N ILE A 84 -4.91 -4.57 0.93
CA ILE A 84 -6.05 -3.78 1.42
C ILE A 84 -5.61 -2.36 1.79
N GLU A 85 -4.44 -2.21 2.42
CA GLU A 85 -3.90 -0.91 2.79
C GLU A 85 -3.57 -0.05 1.56
N LEU A 86 -3.01 -0.64 0.50
CA LEU A 86 -2.81 0.04 -0.78
C LEU A 86 -4.15 0.54 -1.35
N LEU A 87 -5.16 -0.34 -1.43
CA LEU A 87 -6.48 -0.01 -1.97
C LEU A 87 -7.18 1.08 -1.13
N TYR A 88 -7.04 1.01 0.20
CA TYR A 88 -7.59 1.99 1.13
C TYR A 88 -6.96 3.37 0.95
N LYS A 89 -5.63 3.45 0.85
CA LYS A 89 -4.91 4.74 0.73
C LYS A 89 -5.15 5.40 -0.63
N THR A 90 -5.14 4.61 -1.70
CA THR A 90 -5.22 5.13 -3.07
C THR A 90 -6.66 5.33 -3.54
N ARG A 91 -7.63 4.61 -2.97
CA ARG A 91 -9.04 4.57 -3.41
C ARG A 91 -9.20 4.27 -4.91
N GLN A 92 -8.23 3.58 -5.50
CA GLN A 92 -8.20 3.22 -6.92
C GLN A 92 -8.33 1.71 -7.13
N SER A 93 -8.66 1.31 -8.36
CA SER A 93 -8.74 -0.09 -8.75
C SER A 93 -7.45 -0.58 -9.41
N PHE A 94 -6.86 -1.64 -8.88
CA PHE A 94 -5.58 -2.17 -9.33
C PHE A 94 -5.73 -3.57 -9.92
N THR A 95 -5.02 -3.84 -11.01
CA THR A 95 -4.82 -5.20 -11.50
C THR A 95 -3.81 -5.93 -10.60
N ALA A 96 -3.85 -7.27 -10.59
CA ALA A 96 -2.89 -8.07 -9.84
C ALA A 96 -1.42 -7.76 -10.20
N LYS A 97 -1.14 -7.38 -11.46
CA LYS A 97 0.19 -6.92 -11.89
C LYS A 97 0.60 -5.62 -11.21
N GLN A 98 -0.28 -4.61 -11.24
CA GLN A 98 -0.01 -3.32 -10.60
C GLN A 98 0.11 -3.46 -9.08
N VAL A 99 -0.65 -4.35 -8.45
CA VAL A 99 -0.49 -4.65 -7.02
C VAL A 99 0.90 -5.24 -6.75
N ASN A 100 1.36 -6.21 -7.55
CA ASN A 100 2.71 -6.77 -7.40
C ASN A 100 3.80 -5.72 -7.62
N GLU A 101 3.61 -4.76 -8.53
CA GLU A 101 4.55 -3.65 -8.71
C GLU A 101 4.61 -2.70 -7.50
N ALA A 102 3.46 -2.43 -6.87
CA ALA A 102 3.36 -1.51 -5.74
C ALA A 102 3.71 -2.13 -4.38
N THR A 103 3.36 -3.40 -4.16
CA THR A 103 3.50 -4.07 -2.85
C THR A 103 4.38 -5.31 -2.87
N TYR A 104 4.83 -5.76 -4.04
CA TYR A 104 5.61 -7.00 -4.24
C TYR A 104 4.86 -8.30 -3.91
N VAL A 105 3.56 -8.21 -3.64
CA VAL A 105 2.66 -9.35 -3.42
C VAL A 105 2.30 -9.98 -4.76
N ASP A 106 2.67 -11.25 -4.93
CA ASP A 106 2.32 -12.01 -6.12
C ASP A 106 0.96 -12.69 -5.96
N ILE A 107 -0.08 -11.99 -6.41
CA ILE A 107 -1.47 -12.47 -6.37
C ILE A 107 -1.68 -13.65 -7.34
N HIS A 108 -1.02 -13.65 -8.50
CA HIS A 108 -1.20 -14.71 -9.49
C HIS A 108 -0.47 -16.00 -9.12
N GLY A 109 0.73 -15.88 -8.54
CA GLY A 109 1.51 -17.02 -8.05
C GLY A 109 0.98 -17.62 -6.76
N ASN A 110 0.13 -16.90 -6.01
CA ASN A 110 -0.41 -17.35 -4.73
C ASN A 110 -1.95 -17.40 -4.74
N LYS A 111 -2.49 -18.59 -5.05
CA LYS A 111 -3.93 -18.85 -5.08
C LYS A 111 -4.63 -18.52 -3.75
N ALA A 112 -3.98 -18.79 -2.61
CA ALA A 112 -4.57 -18.53 -1.30
C ALA A 112 -4.79 -17.02 -1.06
N VAL A 113 -3.85 -16.18 -1.50
CA VAL A 113 -3.98 -14.72 -1.43
C VAL A 113 -5.10 -14.24 -2.35
N PHE A 114 -5.16 -14.74 -3.59
CA PHE A 114 -6.22 -14.38 -4.52
C PHE A 114 -7.62 -14.74 -3.99
N ASP A 115 -7.80 -15.99 -3.55
CA ASP A 115 -9.08 -16.47 -3.02
C ASP A 115 -9.49 -15.68 -1.76
N SER A 116 -8.53 -15.38 -0.90
CA SER A 116 -8.78 -14.61 0.33
C SER A 116 -9.11 -13.14 0.06
N LEU A 117 -8.47 -12.51 -0.93
CA LEU A 117 -8.81 -11.15 -1.37
C LEU A 117 -10.21 -11.11 -2.00
N ARG A 118 -10.54 -12.09 -2.85
CA ARG A 118 -11.85 -12.18 -3.49
C ARG A 118 -13.00 -12.37 -2.49
N ASN A 119 -12.76 -13.11 -1.41
CA ASN A 119 -13.75 -13.37 -0.37
C ASN A 119 -13.76 -12.31 0.75
N ASN A 120 -12.89 -11.30 0.68
CA ASN A 120 -12.78 -10.30 1.74
C ASN A 120 -13.91 -9.26 1.67
N PRO A 121 -14.58 -8.92 2.79
CA PRO A 121 -15.66 -7.93 2.78
C PRO A 121 -15.22 -6.50 2.43
N LYS A 122 -13.93 -6.18 2.57
CA LYS A 122 -13.34 -4.86 2.28
C LYS A 122 -12.75 -4.75 0.86
N VAL A 123 -12.85 -5.80 0.05
CA VAL A 123 -12.32 -5.81 -1.31
C VAL A 123 -13.43 -6.16 -2.28
N LEU A 124 -13.53 -5.39 -3.36
CA LEU A 124 -14.37 -5.71 -4.50
C LEU A 124 -13.47 -6.20 -5.64
N PHE A 125 -13.88 -7.29 -6.30
CA PHE A 125 -13.17 -7.85 -7.43
C PHE A 125 -14.07 -7.92 -8.66
N ASP A 126 -13.74 -7.14 -9.68
CA ASP A 126 -14.54 -6.99 -10.91
C ASP A 126 -14.16 -8.02 -11.99
N GLY A 127 -13.53 -9.14 -11.60
CA GLY A 127 -13.00 -10.16 -12.52
C GLY A 127 -11.60 -9.84 -13.06
N THR A 128 -11.21 -8.57 -13.11
CA THR A 128 -9.87 -8.14 -13.57
C THR A 128 -9.12 -7.28 -12.55
N ARG A 129 -9.83 -6.43 -11.80
CA ARG A 129 -9.24 -5.45 -10.89
C ARG A 129 -9.78 -5.63 -9.48
N PHE A 130 -8.97 -5.24 -8.51
CA PHE A 130 -9.31 -5.16 -7.09
C PHE A 130 -9.50 -3.69 -6.72
N SER A 131 -10.59 -3.38 -6.04
CA SER A 131 -10.89 -2.05 -5.50
C SER A 131 -11.30 -2.16 -4.04
N TYR A 132 -11.15 -1.06 -3.28
CA TYR A 132 -11.59 -1.03 -1.90
C TYR A 132 -13.11 -0.95 -1.83
N LYS A 133 -13.72 -1.80 -1.00
CA LYS A 133 -15.15 -1.78 -0.72
C LYS A 133 -15.40 -1.15 0.66
N PRO A 134 -15.84 0.12 0.73
CA PRO A 134 -16.25 0.73 1.99
C PRO A 134 -17.52 0.07 2.51
N LYS A 135 -17.80 0.22 3.82
CA LYS A 135 -19.04 -0.31 4.40
C LYS A 135 -20.28 0.41 3.84
N HIS A 136 -20.16 1.73 3.71
CA HIS A 136 -21.15 2.59 3.08
C HIS A 136 -20.53 3.27 1.85
N VAL A 137 -21.18 3.10 0.69
CA VAL A 137 -20.78 3.82 -0.52
C VAL A 137 -21.39 5.21 -0.42
N LEU A 138 -20.56 6.19 -0.10
CA LEU A 138 -20.93 7.60 0.01
C LEU A 138 -20.03 8.42 -0.89
N THR A 139 -20.61 9.35 -1.65
CA THR A 139 -19.88 10.25 -2.55
C THR A 139 -19.50 11.57 -1.87
N GLY A 140 -20.18 11.95 -0.79
CA GLY A 140 -19.85 13.17 -0.04
C GLY A 140 -20.77 13.48 1.14
N ARG A 141 -20.65 14.71 1.63
CA ARG A 141 -21.28 15.22 2.86
C ARG A 141 -22.81 15.11 2.88
N ASP A 142 -23.48 15.41 1.77
CA ASP A 142 -24.95 15.43 1.73
C ASP A 142 -25.53 14.01 1.83
N GLU A 143 -24.86 13.03 1.19
CA GLU A 143 -25.20 11.61 1.34
C GLU A 143 -24.89 11.09 2.74
N LEU A 144 -23.78 11.54 3.36
CA LEU A 144 -23.47 11.23 4.75
C LEU A 144 -24.59 11.73 5.68
N LEU A 145 -25.04 12.98 5.50
CA LEU A 145 -26.14 13.53 6.29
C LEU A 145 -27.45 12.74 6.05
N GLY A 146 -27.74 12.37 4.80
CA GLY A 146 -28.88 11.52 4.47
C GLY A 146 -28.83 10.14 5.14
N LEU A 147 -27.64 9.54 5.21
CA LEU A 147 -27.43 8.27 5.90
C LEU A 147 -27.65 8.42 7.41
N ILE A 148 -27.08 9.45 8.04
CA ILE A 148 -27.26 9.70 9.49
C ILE A 148 -28.74 9.95 9.80
N LYS A 149 -29.46 10.70 8.96
CA LYS A 149 -30.91 10.92 9.10
C LYS A 149 -31.73 9.63 9.04
N LYS A 150 -31.29 8.65 8.25
CA LYS A 150 -31.97 7.35 8.13
C LYS A 150 -31.73 6.44 9.34
N HIS A 151 -30.64 6.67 10.07
CA HIS A 151 -30.27 5.88 11.26
C HIS A 151 -30.75 6.57 12.54
N GLU A 152 -32.00 6.30 12.94
CA GLU A 152 -32.62 6.86 14.15
C GLU A 152 -31.85 6.56 15.44
N PHE A 153 -31.20 5.40 15.51
CA PHE A 153 -30.40 4.95 16.66
C PHE A 153 -28.94 5.42 16.62
N GLY A 154 -28.61 6.31 15.69
CA GLY A 154 -27.25 6.78 15.47
C GLY A 154 -26.43 5.84 14.59
N LEU A 155 -25.35 6.41 14.06
CA LEU A 155 -24.44 5.76 13.14
C LEU A 155 -23.04 5.72 13.78
N PRO A 156 -22.45 4.54 13.99
CA PRO A 156 -21.11 4.46 14.56
C PRO A 156 -20.09 5.04 13.58
N VAL A 157 -19.21 5.90 14.08
CA VAL A 157 -18.19 6.59 13.26
C VAL A 157 -17.22 5.57 12.63
N GLU A 158 -17.02 4.42 13.26
CA GLU A 158 -16.22 3.33 12.73
C GLU A 158 -16.72 2.76 11.40
N ASP A 159 -18.01 2.86 11.14
CA ASP A 159 -18.64 2.34 9.94
C ASP A 159 -18.58 3.33 8.77
N ILE A 160 -18.43 4.62 9.07
CA ILE A 160 -18.33 5.69 8.07
C ILE A 160 -16.90 6.17 7.83
N LYS A 161 -15.97 5.96 8.77
CA LYS A 161 -14.57 6.44 8.66
C LYS A 161 -13.86 5.96 7.40
N ASP A 162 -14.30 4.85 6.82
CA ASP A 162 -13.72 4.26 5.63
C ASP A 162 -14.44 4.62 4.32
N ALA A 163 -15.56 5.35 4.38
CA ALA A 163 -16.43 5.66 3.24
C ALA A 163 -15.70 6.48 2.17
N TYR A 164 -15.11 7.61 2.57
CA TYR A 164 -14.32 8.47 1.69
C TYR A 164 -13.27 9.28 2.50
N PRO A 165 -12.22 9.82 1.87
CA PRO A 165 -11.07 10.39 2.59
C PRO A 165 -11.38 11.57 3.53
N SER A 166 -12.29 12.47 3.15
CA SER A 166 -12.64 13.67 3.93
C SER A 166 -13.82 13.48 4.89
N VAL A 167 -14.27 12.23 5.10
CA VAL A 167 -15.49 11.95 5.89
C VAL A 167 -15.45 12.47 7.32
N LEU A 168 -14.28 12.44 7.97
CA LEU A 168 -14.11 12.95 9.33
C LEU A 168 -14.17 14.47 9.39
N GLU A 169 -13.62 15.15 8.39
CA GLU A 169 -13.67 16.61 8.26
C GLU A 169 -15.11 17.07 8.01
N ASP A 170 -15.81 16.38 7.12
CA ASP A 170 -17.22 16.63 6.83
C ASP A 170 -18.10 16.38 8.06
N LEU A 171 -17.84 15.30 8.81
CA LEU A 171 -18.55 15.00 10.05
C LEU A 171 -18.31 16.08 11.11
N GLN A 172 -17.08 16.58 11.22
CA GLN A 172 -16.74 17.69 12.11
C GLN A 172 -17.42 18.99 11.67
N ALA A 173 -17.50 19.26 10.37
CA ALA A 173 -18.22 20.41 9.83
C ALA A 173 -19.73 20.31 10.12
N LEU A 174 -20.32 19.11 9.98
CA LEU A 174 -21.72 18.85 10.34
C LEU A 174 -21.96 19.05 11.84
N LYS A 175 -21.03 18.62 12.69
CA LYS A 175 -21.06 18.91 14.14
C LYS A 175 -21.01 20.41 14.42
N ALA A 176 -20.10 21.14 13.77
CA ALA A 176 -19.93 22.58 13.95
C ALA A 176 -21.15 23.39 13.46
N SER A 177 -21.78 22.94 12.38
CA SER A 177 -23.04 23.52 11.88
C SER A 177 -24.24 23.24 12.79
N GLY A 178 -24.13 22.26 13.69
CA GLY A 178 -25.21 21.83 14.57
C GLY A 178 -26.20 20.87 13.92
N ASP A 179 -25.93 20.38 12.71
CA ASP A 179 -26.78 19.39 12.00
C ASP A 179 -26.65 17.98 12.58
N VAL A 180 -25.51 17.67 13.22
CA VAL A 180 -25.19 16.33 13.75
C VAL A 180 -24.64 16.44 15.17
N TRP A 181 -25.08 15.56 16.06
CA TRP A 181 -24.43 15.33 17.35
C TRP A 181 -23.43 14.19 17.24
N TRP A 182 -22.16 14.52 17.47
CA TRP A 182 -21.09 13.54 17.58
C TRP A 182 -20.76 13.33 19.06
N LEU A 183 -21.12 12.16 19.56
CA LEU A 183 -20.95 11.74 20.94
C LEU A 183 -19.86 10.67 21.02
N SER A 184 -18.82 10.93 21.83
CA SER A 184 -17.82 9.91 22.17
C SER A 184 -18.29 9.16 23.40
N SER A 185 -18.52 7.86 23.27
CA SER A 185 -18.97 7.06 24.39
C SER A 185 -17.81 6.66 25.29
N ALA A 186 -17.89 6.99 26.58
CA ALA A 186 -16.88 6.60 27.58
C ALA A 186 -16.85 5.08 27.85
N ASN A 187 -17.91 4.36 27.48
CA ASN A 187 -18.12 2.94 27.79
C ASN A 187 -17.67 1.99 26.66
N SER A 188 -16.71 2.38 25.83
CA SER A 188 -16.11 1.57 24.75
C SER A 188 -16.99 1.21 23.55
N GLN A 189 -18.22 1.75 23.43
CA GLN A 189 -19.06 1.59 22.23
C GLN A 189 -18.59 2.40 20.99
N GLY A 190 -17.44 3.05 21.09
CA GLY A 190 -16.91 3.91 20.02
C GLY A 190 -17.69 5.21 19.89
N ASP A 191 -17.24 6.05 18.97
CA ASP A 191 -17.88 7.32 18.65
C ASP A 191 -19.16 7.08 17.84
N MET A 192 -20.23 7.81 18.15
CA MET A 192 -21.51 7.75 17.44
C MET A 192 -21.95 9.12 16.94
N ALA A 193 -22.52 9.13 15.73
CA ALA A 193 -23.09 10.30 15.09
C ALA A 193 -24.63 10.19 15.03
N TYR A 194 -25.32 11.21 15.50
CA TYR A 194 -26.78 11.31 15.53
C TYR A 194 -27.24 12.53 14.75
N PHE A 195 -28.37 12.41 14.05
CA PHE A 195 -28.98 13.57 13.41
C PHE A 195 -29.60 14.49 14.48
N ASN A 196 -29.25 15.77 14.45
CA ASN A 196 -29.87 16.77 15.30
C ASN A 196 -31.06 17.39 14.56
N ASP A 197 -32.26 16.86 14.78
CA ASP A 197 -33.45 17.38 14.12
C ASP A 197 -33.79 18.79 14.66
N PRO A 198 -33.80 19.83 13.79
CA PRO A 198 -34.11 21.20 14.19
C PRO A 198 -35.46 21.36 14.88
N LYS A 199 -36.42 20.45 14.65
CA LYS A 199 -37.74 20.48 15.27
C LYS A 199 -37.69 20.38 16.79
N TYR A 200 -36.67 19.73 17.35
CA TYR A 200 -36.50 19.55 18.78
C TYR A 200 -35.48 20.52 19.39
N LYS A 201 -35.02 21.51 18.61
CA LYS A 201 -34.08 22.51 19.10
C LYS A 201 -34.79 23.51 20.01
N ILE A 202 -34.61 23.33 21.32
CA ILE A 202 -35.15 24.22 22.36
C ILE A 202 -34.00 25.06 22.93
N THR A 203 -34.19 26.37 23.00
CA THR A 203 -33.31 27.27 23.73
C THR A 203 -33.75 27.32 25.20
N VAL A 204 -32.88 26.88 26.10
CA VAL A 204 -33.12 26.93 27.55
C VAL A 204 -32.11 27.89 28.16
N ASP A 205 -32.60 28.82 28.99
CA ASP A 205 -31.78 29.78 29.72
C ASP A 205 -30.83 29.10 30.69
N ASN A 206 -29.69 29.73 30.95
CA ASN A 206 -28.67 29.17 31.83
C ASN A 206 -29.15 29.03 33.28
N ASP A 207 -29.98 29.97 33.76
CA ASP A 207 -30.56 29.93 35.10
C ASP A 207 -31.41 28.68 35.33
N LEU A 208 -32.19 28.28 34.31
CA LEU A 208 -32.99 27.04 34.36
C LEU A 208 -32.10 25.79 34.37
N LYS A 209 -30.98 25.80 33.62
CA LYS A 209 -30.01 24.70 33.64
C LYS A 209 -29.34 24.57 35.00
N GLU A 210 -28.96 25.69 35.63
CA GLU A 210 -28.37 25.70 36.96
C GLU A 210 -29.35 25.20 38.02
N LEU A 211 -30.61 25.62 37.95
CA LEU A 211 -31.64 25.17 38.88
C LEU A 211 -31.84 23.65 38.81
N PHE A 212 -31.89 23.09 37.59
CA PHE A 212 -32.05 21.65 37.38
C PHE A 212 -30.84 20.84 37.90
N GLN A 213 -29.62 21.36 37.79
CA GLN A 213 -28.42 20.67 38.30
C GLN A 213 -28.31 20.70 39.83
N LYS A 214 -28.93 21.69 40.49
CA LYS A 214 -28.90 21.85 41.96
C LYS A 214 -30.02 21.07 42.66
N THR A 215 -30.97 20.52 41.91
CA THR A 215 -32.09 19.71 42.43
C THR A 215 -31.71 18.24 42.41
#